data_AF-A0A1A8DTC2-F1
#
_entry.id   AF-A0A1A8DTC2-F1
#
_cell.length_a   1.000
_cell.length_b   1.000
_cell.length_c   1.000
_cell.angle_alpha   90.00
_cell.angle_beta   90.00
_cell.angle_gamma   90.00
#
_symmetry.space_group_name_H-M   'P 1'
#
loop_
_entity.id
_entity.type
_entity.pdbx_description
1 polymer ?
#
loop_
_entity_poly.entity_id
_entity_poly.type
_entity_poly.pdbx_seq_one_letter_code
_entity_poly.pdbx_strand_id
1 'polypeptide(L)'
;QLARDLQLEEYVDLYWRDYPSVMSGFSKCCSIDHAVIEQMQRPSFLHSKPPCVFSWLSSCLRGDENTPFPYLPAICQRTRLLVLSYALYIFGDDKATSSSESKYLFKLSAGQKSCASEPYLRRQSSVKVRFSSASLAEQLVVWLASQGFTLKDLESVPFGVALPIREAIYRCREQPCSDWSEEVCLLIGRQDLTKQAHKMTLAKSKASVSSGLSLEPPVATEPDEEEDGMSDIIQEVTGLIWSQDLRIQEVRRLLRSSGPVRVSVVQLPEVSDHEYIEEKENKLLQLCQRTMALPVGRGLFTLFSYHPVLTEPLPVPKLNLTGRAPPRNTMVDLNSGNIDVPPNMTSWPSFHNGVAAGLKIAPASQVDSAWIAYNKPKSPELANEYAGFLMALGLNGHLTKLATLNIHDYLTKGHEMTSVGLLLGVSSAKLGTMDMSTTRLLSIHIPALLPPTSTELDVPHNVQVAAVIGVGLVY
;
A
#
# COMPACT_ATOMS: atom_id res chain seq x y z
N GLN A 1 29.30 -15.38 50.61
CA GLN A 1 30.63 -15.75 51.12
C GLN A 1 31.57 -14.54 51.22
N LEU A 2 31.98 -13.92 50.11
CA LEU A 2 32.93 -12.80 50.09
C LEU A 2 32.58 -11.62 51.03
N ALA A 3 31.31 -11.20 51.09
CA ALA A 3 30.89 -10.14 52.01
C ALA A 3 31.06 -10.51 53.49
N ARG A 4 30.96 -11.79 53.86
CA ARG A 4 31.19 -12.25 55.24
C ARG A 4 32.68 -12.35 55.55
N ASP A 5 33.46 -12.90 54.62
CA ASP A 5 34.92 -13.03 54.78
C ASP A 5 35.61 -11.64 54.87
N LEU A 6 35.06 -10.63 54.17
CA LEU A 6 35.51 -9.23 54.24
C LEU A 6 34.86 -8.41 55.37
N GLN A 7 34.03 -9.02 56.23
CA GLN A 7 33.34 -8.37 57.34
C GLN A 7 32.46 -7.16 56.93
N LEU A 8 31.79 -7.23 55.78
CA LEU A 8 30.89 -6.20 55.27
C LEU A 8 29.44 -6.46 55.74
N GLU A 9 29.11 -6.06 56.97
CA GLU A 9 27.81 -6.37 57.61
C GLU A 9 26.60 -5.86 56.82
N GLU A 10 26.63 -4.63 56.30
CA GLU A 10 25.51 -4.03 55.56
C GLU A 10 25.22 -4.76 54.23
N TYR A 11 26.25 -5.31 53.58
CA TYR A 11 26.08 -6.11 52.37
C TYR A 11 25.47 -7.48 52.70
N VAL A 12 25.86 -8.07 53.84
CA VAL A 12 25.30 -9.34 54.31
C VAL A 12 23.83 -9.20 54.65
N ASP A 13 23.44 -8.10 55.30
CA ASP A 13 22.04 -7.78 55.58
C ASP A 13 21.22 -7.63 54.29
N LEU A 14 21.71 -6.87 53.31
CA LEU A 14 21.02 -6.70 52.03
C LEU A 14 20.76 -8.05 51.34
N TYR A 15 21.78 -8.92 51.27
CA TYR A 15 21.62 -10.25 50.66
C TYR A 15 20.66 -11.14 51.47
N TRP A 16 20.59 -10.97 52.79
CA TRP A 16 19.63 -11.68 53.63
C TRP A 16 18.19 -11.25 53.35
N ARG A 17 17.97 -9.96 53.10
CA ARG A 17 16.66 -9.39 52.74
C ARG A 17 16.17 -9.89 51.38
N ASP A 18 17.06 -10.05 50.41
CA ASP A 18 16.71 -10.53 49.07
C ASP A 18 16.56 -12.05 49.00
N TYR A 19 17.43 -12.80 49.69
CA TYR A 19 17.50 -14.27 49.59
C TYR A 19 17.67 -14.96 50.97
N PRO A 20 16.64 -14.94 51.84
CA PRO A 20 16.74 -15.47 53.20
C PRO A 20 17.05 -16.98 53.25
N SER A 21 16.54 -17.76 52.30
CA SER A 21 16.74 -19.23 52.23
C SER A 21 18.15 -19.64 51.80
N VAL A 22 18.81 -18.83 50.98
CA VAL A 22 20.18 -19.10 50.49
C VAL A 22 21.19 -18.76 51.58
N MET A 23 20.93 -17.69 52.33
CA MET A 23 21.87 -17.17 53.31
C MET A 23 21.94 -18.01 54.60
N SER A 24 20.90 -18.78 54.94
CA SER A 24 20.90 -19.72 56.06
C SER A 24 21.86 -20.91 55.86
N GLY A 25 22.23 -21.23 54.61
CA GLY A 25 23.16 -22.32 54.29
C GLY A 25 24.64 -21.94 54.41
N PHE A 26 24.96 -20.65 54.46
CA PHE A 26 26.31 -20.18 54.72
C PHE A 26 26.45 -20.03 56.24
N SER A 27 27.37 -20.75 56.88
CA SER A 27 27.67 -20.61 58.32
C SER A 27 29.18 -20.51 58.61
N LYS A 28 30.01 -20.85 57.62
CA LYS A 28 31.46 -20.82 57.73
C LYS A 28 32.01 -19.49 57.22
N CYS A 29 32.81 -18.82 58.05
CA CYS A 29 33.58 -17.65 57.66
C CYS A 29 35.03 -18.10 57.47
N CYS A 30 35.67 -17.71 56.37
CA CYS A 30 37.10 -17.93 56.18
C CYS A 30 37.85 -16.86 56.97
N SER A 31 38.68 -17.26 57.93
CA SER A 31 39.50 -16.32 58.69
C SER A 31 40.61 -15.77 57.79
N ILE A 32 40.50 -14.50 57.37
CA ILE A 32 41.56 -13.77 56.70
C ILE A 32 42.32 -12.97 57.77
N ASP A 33 43.65 -13.05 57.78
CA ASP A 33 44.48 -12.29 58.71
C ASP A 33 44.31 -10.78 58.50
N HIS A 34 44.15 -10.03 59.60
CA HIS A 34 43.89 -8.59 59.60
C HIS A 34 45.00 -7.81 58.88
N ALA A 35 46.26 -8.26 59.00
CA ALA A 35 47.40 -7.65 58.32
C ALA A 35 47.31 -7.76 56.78
N VAL A 36 46.65 -8.80 56.26
CA VAL A 36 46.46 -9.01 54.82
C VAL A 36 45.29 -8.19 54.30
N ILE A 37 44.24 -8.00 55.11
CA ILE A 37 43.08 -7.15 54.77
C ILE A 37 43.52 -5.69 54.59
N GLU A 38 44.43 -5.20 55.43
CA GLU A 38 44.98 -3.83 55.32
C GLU A 38 45.88 -3.63 54.08
N GLN A 39 46.48 -4.71 53.57
CA GLN A 39 47.28 -4.67 52.34
C GLN A 39 46.43 -4.75 51.07
N MET A 40 45.13 -5.07 51.17
CA MET A 40 44.24 -5.11 50.01
C MET A 40 43.91 -3.69 49.52
N GLN A 41 44.05 -3.47 48.21
CA GLN A 41 43.60 -2.23 47.60
C GLN A 41 42.07 -2.15 47.64
N ARG A 42 41.53 -1.35 48.56
CA ARG A 42 40.10 -1.02 48.61
C ARG A 42 39.80 0.03 47.55
N PRO A 43 38.98 -0.27 46.54
CA PRO A 43 38.64 0.72 45.54
C PRO A 43 37.80 1.84 46.15
N SER A 44 38.04 3.08 45.74
CA SER A 44 37.31 4.27 46.23
C SER A 44 35.81 4.25 45.96
N PHE A 45 35.37 3.42 45.01
CA PHE A 45 33.96 3.24 44.67
C PHE A 45 33.23 2.22 45.55
N LEU A 46 33.92 1.46 46.40
CA LEU A 46 33.30 0.51 47.32
C LEU A 46 32.87 1.24 48.59
N HIS A 47 31.61 1.67 48.64
CA HIS A 47 31.04 2.32 49.82
C HIS A 47 30.62 1.32 50.89
N SER A 48 30.53 1.78 52.15
CA SER A 48 30.04 0.98 53.28
C SER A 48 28.60 0.52 53.06
N LYS A 49 27.76 1.41 52.51
CA LYS A 49 26.37 1.12 52.11
C LYS A 49 26.30 0.46 50.74
N PRO A 50 25.63 -0.70 50.61
CA PRO A 50 25.49 -1.37 49.34
C PRO A 50 24.55 -0.62 48.39
N PRO A 51 24.94 -0.37 47.12
CA PRO A 51 24.06 0.25 46.15
C PRO A 51 22.97 -0.74 45.70
N CYS A 52 21.71 -0.45 46.03
CA CYS A 52 20.54 -1.22 45.58
C CYS A 52 19.67 -0.39 44.64
N VAL A 53 19.43 -0.92 43.42
CA VAL A 53 18.62 -0.23 42.40
C VAL A 53 17.17 -0.09 42.88
N PHE A 54 16.61 -1.12 43.52
CA PHE A 54 15.22 -1.07 43.99
C PHE A 54 15.02 -0.04 45.10
N SER A 55 15.97 0.08 46.04
CA SER A 55 15.89 1.14 47.06
C SER A 55 16.01 2.52 46.43
N TRP A 56 16.92 2.69 45.45
CA TRP A 56 17.09 3.94 44.73
C TRP A 56 15.80 4.35 43.98
N LEU A 57 15.19 3.42 43.23
CA LEU A 57 13.94 3.65 42.52
C LEU A 57 12.77 3.92 43.48
N SER A 58 12.70 3.22 44.60
CA SER A 58 11.68 3.45 45.63
C SER A 58 11.83 4.82 46.29
N SER A 59 13.05 5.26 46.60
CA SER A 59 13.32 6.60 47.15
C SER A 59 13.00 7.68 46.12
N CYS A 60 13.28 7.43 44.84
CA CYS A 60 12.90 8.30 43.73
C CYS A 60 11.38 8.50 43.66
N LEU A 61 10.58 7.44 43.77
CA LEU A 61 9.12 7.51 43.80
C LEU A 61 8.56 8.23 45.04
N ARG A 62 9.29 8.21 46.16
CA ARG A 62 8.91 8.91 47.40
C ARG A 62 9.30 10.39 47.39
N GLY A 63 10.11 10.83 46.43
CA GLY A 63 10.61 12.20 46.33
C GLY A 63 11.83 12.49 47.20
N ASP A 64 12.54 11.46 47.68
CA ASP A 64 13.75 11.64 48.49
C ASP A 64 14.95 12.01 47.59
N GLU A 65 15.88 12.82 48.12
CA GLU A 65 17.14 13.11 47.44
C GLU A 65 18.03 11.86 47.38
N ASN A 66 18.29 11.39 46.18
CA ASN A 66 19.12 10.21 45.96
C ASN A 66 20.55 10.57 45.57
N THR A 67 21.52 9.84 46.11
CA THR A 67 22.91 9.88 45.63
C THR A 67 23.01 9.27 44.22
N PRO A 68 23.98 9.70 43.39
CA PRO A 68 24.21 9.11 42.07
C PRO A 68 24.44 7.60 42.16
N PHE A 69 23.72 6.82 41.34
CA PHE A 69 23.82 5.36 41.34
C PHE A 69 25.07 4.87 40.58
N PRO A 70 25.89 3.99 41.16
CA PRO A 70 27.09 3.50 40.49
C PRO A 70 26.73 2.53 39.35
N TYR A 71 27.27 2.75 38.15
CA TYR A 71 27.07 1.85 37.01
C TYR A 71 28.38 1.51 36.31
N LEU A 72 28.46 0.26 35.82
CA LEU A 72 29.53 -0.20 34.93
C LEU A 72 29.11 0.02 33.47
N PRO A 73 29.87 0.81 32.69
CA PRO A 73 29.65 0.96 31.26
C PRO A 73 29.67 -0.39 30.54
N ALA A 74 28.89 -0.50 29.46
CA ALA A 74 28.71 -1.71 28.63
C ALA A 74 28.04 -2.93 29.30
N ILE A 75 28.06 -3.06 30.63
CA ILE A 75 27.45 -4.18 31.35
C ILE A 75 26.07 -3.78 31.89
N CYS A 76 25.99 -2.67 32.62
CA CYS A 76 24.78 -2.26 33.35
C CYS A 76 23.87 -1.33 32.52
N GLN A 77 23.75 -1.56 31.21
CA GLN A 77 22.99 -0.67 30.31
C GLN A 77 21.50 -0.59 30.69
N ARG A 78 20.90 -1.72 31.11
CA ARG A 78 19.50 -1.74 31.57
C ARG A 78 19.29 -0.91 32.84
N THR A 79 20.21 -1.01 33.80
CA THR A 79 20.16 -0.20 35.03
C THR A 79 20.28 1.29 34.72
N ARG A 80 21.21 1.65 33.82
CA ARG A 80 21.34 3.03 33.32
C ARG A 80 20.03 3.52 32.69
N LEU A 81 19.42 2.72 31.80
CA LEU A 81 18.15 3.10 31.16
C LEU A 81 17.03 3.32 32.18
N LEU A 82 16.90 2.43 33.18
CA LEU A 82 15.87 2.52 34.21
C LEU A 82 16.06 3.75 35.11
N VAL A 83 17.27 4.00 35.60
CA VAL A 83 17.58 5.17 36.45
C VAL A 83 17.27 6.47 35.70
N LEU A 84 17.68 6.59 34.43
CA LEU A 84 17.41 7.76 33.61
C LEU A 84 15.93 7.90 33.25
N SER A 85 15.22 6.79 33.02
CA SER A 85 13.77 6.82 32.77
C SER A 85 12.98 7.37 33.96
N TYR A 86 13.38 7.00 35.19
CA TYR A 86 12.79 7.52 36.42
C TYR A 86 13.16 8.99 36.65
N ALA A 87 14.40 9.38 36.36
CA ALA A 87 14.82 10.77 36.48
C ALA A 87 14.07 11.69 35.50
N LEU A 88 13.84 11.23 34.27
CA LEU A 88 13.09 12.00 33.28
C LEU A 88 11.59 12.06 33.61
N TYR A 89 10.97 10.93 33.98
CA TYR A 89 9.52 10.85 34.13
C TYR A 89 8.99 11.23 35.53
N ILE A 90 9.71 10.88 36.60
CA ILE A 90 9.29 11.13 37.98
C ILE A 90 9.87 12.44 38.52
N PHE A 91 11.17 12.69 38.35
CA PHE A 91 11.77 13.98 38.76
C PHE A 91 11.49 15.11 37.77
N GLY A 92 11.07 14.81 36.53
CA GLY A 92 10.78 15.83 35.52
C GLY A 92 12.02 16.56 35.01
N ASP A 93 13.19 15.95 35.09
CA ASP A 93 14.44 16.54 34.58
C ASP A 93 14.61 16.22 33.09
N ASP A 94 14.15 17.13 32.23
CA ASP A 94 14.29 17.05 30.76
C ASP A 94 15.75 16.91 30.30
N LYS A 95 16.72 17.29 31.14
CA LYS A 95 18.15 17.21 30.85
C LYS A 95 18.80 15.92 31.35
N ALA A 96 18.06 15.07 32.06
CA ALA A 96 18.58 13.81 32.63
C ALA A 96 19.24 12.91 31.58
N THR A 97 18.74 12.93 30.35
CA THR A 97 19.17 12.08 29.25
C THR A 97 20.28 12.67 28.37
N SER A 98 20.71 13.92 28.63
CA SER A 98 21.66 14.63 27.77
C SER A 98 22.82 15.29 28.53
N SER A 99 22.55 16.13 29.52
CA SER A 99 23.58 16.92 30.23
C SER A 99 23.66 16.67 31.73
N SER A 100 22.62 16.14 32.38
CA SER A 100 22.61 15.85 33.82
C SER A 100 22.73 14.36 34.17
N GLU A 101 23.24 13.52 33.26
CA GLU A 101 23.49 12.09 33.55
C GLU A 101 24.35 11.90 34.81
N SER A 102 25.35 12.77 35.01
CA SER A 102 26.24 12.75 36.17
C SER A 102 25.58 13.06 37.51
N LYS A 103 24.35 13.63 37.51
CA LYS A 103 23.56 13.89 38.71
C LYS A 103 22.93 12.62 39.28
N TYR A 104 22.58 11.68 38.41
CA TYR A 104 21.89 10.44 38.81
C TYR A 104 22.76 9.19 38.68
N LEU A 105 23.86 9.25 37.92
CA LEU A 105 24.73 8.11 37.67
C LEU A 105 26.20 8.43 37.91
N PHE A 106 26.90 7.52 38.60
CA PHE A 106 28.34 7.55 38.80
C PHE A 106 29.01 6.44 37.98
N LYS A 107 29.96 6.81 37.10
CA LYS A 107 30.62 5.87 36.18
C LYS A 107 31.77 5.14 36.89
N LEU A 108 31.69 3.81 36.95
CA LEU A 108 32.77 2.97 37.46
C LEU A 108 33.77 2.65 36.34
N SER A 109 35.07 2.88 36.57
CA SER A 109 36.15 2.47 35.68
C SER A 109 36.79 1.18 36.20
N ALA A 110 36.55 0.08 35.50
CA ALA A 110 37.22 -1.19 35.78
C ALA A 110 38.65 -1.15 35.19
N GLY A 111 39.61 -0.57 35.89
CA GLY A 111 41.05 -0.86 35.79
C GLY A 111 41.76 -0.92 34.42
N GLN A 112 41.15 -0.46 33.32
CA GLN A 112 41.81 -0.40 32.02
C GLN A 112 42.41 0.99 31.79
N LYS A 113 43.74 1.03 31.63
CA LYS A 113 44.46 2.16 31.03
C LYS A 113 43.73 2.56 29.75
N SER A 114 43.66 3.87 29.49
CA SER A 114 43.11 4.47 28.30
C SER A 114 43.53 3.70 27.04
N CYS A 115 42.65 2.85 26.53
CA CYS A 115 42.77 2.32 25.20
C CYS A 115 41.89 3.20 24.32
N ALA A 116 42.56 3.85 23.37
CA ALA A 116 41.97 4.64 22.33
C ALA A 116 40.85 3.88 21.59
N SER A 117 39.90 4.65 21.07
CA SER A 117 38.83 4.26 20.14
C SER A 117 37.86 3.19 20.63
N GLU A 118 36.72 3.64 21.20
CA GLU A 118 35.47 2.89 21.13
C GLU A 118 35.13 2.63 19.65
N PRO A 119 34.94 1.38 19.20
CA PRO A 119 34.24 1.14 17.95
C PRO A 119 32.76 1.41 18.21
N TYR A 120 32.29 2.58 17.76
CA TYR A 120 30.88 2.92 17.58
C TYR A 120 30.23 1.93 16.59
N LEU A 121 29.92 0.71 17.05
CA LEU A 121 29.14 -0.27 16.32
C LEU A 121 27.72 -0.36 16.89
N ARG A 122 27.00 0.74 16.70
CA ARG A 122 25.60 0.79 16.26
C ARG A 122 25.34 2.24 15.87
N ARG A 123 24.85 2.45 14.64
CA ARG A 123 24.47 3.76 14.12
C ARG A 123 23.66 4.52 15.19
N GLN A 124 24.30 5.47 15.87
CA GLN A 124 23.57 6.53 16.54
C GLN A 124 22.95 7.35 15.42
N SER A 125 21.69 7.06 15.14
CA SER A 125 20.83 7.96 14.38
C SER A 125 20.73 9.25 15.19
N SER A 126 21.66 10.17 14.96
CA SER A 126 21.64 11.52 15.53
C SER A 126 20.57 12.34 14.78
N VAL A 127 19.32 11.92 14.88
CA VAL A 127 18.20 12.81 14.57
C VAL A 127 18.12 13.76 15.74
N LYS A 128 18.50 15.03 15.51
CA LYS A 128 18.19 16.12 16.45
C LYS A 128 16.67 16.23 16.53
N VAL A 129 16.07 15.53 17.49
CA VAL A 129 14.66 15.67 17.80
C VAL A 129 14.46 17.09 18.34
N ARG A 130 13.75 17.92 17.58
CA ARG A 130 13.33 19.24 18.06
C ARG A 130 12.20 19.01 19.06
N PHE A 131 12.45 19.30 20.33
CA PHE A 131 11.44 19.25 21.38
C PHE A 131 10.51 20.45 21.25
N SER A 132 9.34 20.24 20.64
CA SER A 132 8.22 21.18 20.70
C SER A 132 7.35 20.80 21.88
N SER A 133 7.37 21.57 22.98
CA SER A 133 6.47 21.48 24.15
C SER A 133 5.90 20.07 24.45
N ALA A 134 6.77 19.06 24.49
CA ALA A 134 6.35 17.67 24.53
C ALA A 134 6.10 17.25 25.99
N SER A 135 5.03 16.50 26.22
CA SER A 135 4.78 15.93 27.55
C SER A 135 5.95 15.06 28.00
N LEU A 136 6.24 15.01 29.31
CA LEU A 136 7.32 14.18 29.86
C LEU A 136 7.21 12.71 29.43
N ALA A 137 5.98 12.22 29.25
CA ALA A 137 5.69 10.89 28.73
C ALA A 137 6.22 10.70 27.30
N GLU A 138 5.98 11.67 26.40
CA GLU A 138 6.46 11.61 25.03
C GLU A 138 7.98 11.63 24.95
N GLN A 139 8.60 12.51 25.72
CA GLN A 139 10.06 12.59 25.80
C GLN A 139 10.65 11.25 26.25
N LEU A 140 10.02 10.60 27.24
CA LEU A 140 10.46 9.29 27.70
C LEU A 140 10.38 8.22 26.60
N VAL A 141 9.23 8.12 25.93
CA VAL A 141 8.99 7.05 24.94
C VAL A 141 9.87 7.25 23.70
N VAL A 142 10.03 8.49 23.22
CA VAL A 142 10.92 8.82 22.10
C VAL A 142 12.37 8.53 22.48
N TRP A 143 12.78 8.88 23.70
CA TRP A 143 14.13 8.58 24.17
C TRP A 143 14.37 7.06 24.29
N LEU A 144 13.45 6.30 24.89
CA LEU A 144 13.54 4.84 25.00
C LEU A 144 13.66 4.18 23.62
N ALA A 145 12.85 4.61 22.66
CA ALA A 145 12.95 4.14 21.28
C ALA A 145 14.31 4.48 20.65
N SER A 146 14.85 5.69 20.89
CA SER A 146 16.18 6.08 20.39
C SER A 146 17.33 5.24 20.96
N GLN A 147 17.17 4.71 22.17
CA GLN A 147 18.12 3.79 22.82
C GLN A 147 17.94 2.33 22.37
N GLY A 148 16.97 2.05 21.49
CA GLY A 148 16.64 0.71 21.02
C GLY A 148 15.92 -0.14 22.06
N PHE A 149 15.26 0.47 23.04
CA PHE A 149 14.45 -0.24 24.03
C PHE A 149 13.11 -0.65 23.43
N THR A 150 12.80 -1.94 23.47
CA THR A 150 11.59 -2.52 22.84
C THR A 150 10.54 -2.95 23.85
N LEU A 151 9.30 -3.24 23.40
CA LEU A 151 8.27 -3.84 24.27
C LEU A 151 8.72 -5.18 24.88
N LYS A 152 9.53 -5.97 24.17
CA LYS A 152 10.11 -7.22 24.70
C LYS A 152 11.11 -6.95 25.83
N ASP A 153 11.85 -5.85 25.74
CA ASP A 153 12.72 -5.41 26.83
C ASP A 153 11.91 -4.96 28.04
N LEU A 154 10.75 -4.34 27.84
CA LEU A 154 9.85 -3.96 28.91
C LEU A 154 9.27 -5.16 29.66
N GLU A 155 9.00 -6.27 28.98
CA GLU A 155 8.52 -7.52 29.59
C GLU A 155 9.56 -8.20 30.48
N SER A 156 10.86 -7.99 30.21
CA SER A 156 11.95 -8.53 31.03
C SER A 156 12.28 -7.67 32.26
N VAL A 157 11.68 -6.48 32.40
CA VAL A 157 11.80 -5.66 33.61
C VAL A 157 10.74 -6.08 34.63
N PRO A 158 11.08 -6.21 35.93
CA PRO A 158 10.10 -6.49 36.97
C PRO A 158 8.92 -5.50 36.93
N PHE A 159 7.69 -6.00 37.04
CA PHE A 159 6.48 -5.21 36.75
C PHE A 159 6.41 -3.90 37.56
N GLY A 160 6.81 -3.91 38.83
CA GLY A 160 6.81 -2.71 39.68
C GLY A 160 7.79 -1.64 39.21
N VAL A 161 8.94 -2.06 38.65
CA VAL A 161 9.93 -1.15 38.07
C VAL A 161 9.48 -0.66 36.70
N ALA A 162 8.81 -1.52 35.92
CA ALA A 162 8.29 -1.16 34.60
C ALA A 162 7.06 -0.24 34.65
N LEU A 163 6.40 -0.09 35.80
CA LEU A 163 5.11 0.58 35.93
C LEU A 163 5.14 2.05 35.45
N PRO A 164 6.10 2.91 35.83
CA PRO A 164 6.13 4.29 35.34
C PRO A 164 6.36 4.38 33.82
N ILE A 165 7.17 3.46 33.27
CA ILE A 165 7.41 3.38 31.82
C ILE A 165 6.13 2.93 31.10
N ARG A 166 5.39 1.97 31.67
CA ARG A 166 4.09 1.53 31.13
C ARG A 166 3.03 2.62 31.19
N GLU A 167 3.00 3.41 32.24
CA GLU A 167 2.10 4.58 32.37
C GLU A 167 2.42 5.64 31.32
N ALA A 168 3.71 5.96 31.11
CA ALA A 168 4.13 6.88 30.05
C ALA A 168 3.70 6.37 28.66
N ILE A 169 3.92 5.08 28.37
CA ILE A 169 3.46 4.43 27.14
C ILE A 169 1.92 4.53 27.01
N TYR A 170 1.19 4.28 28.09
CA TYR A 170 -0.27 4.35 28.11
C TYR A 170 -0.77 5.76 27.74
N ARG A 171 -0.20 6.82 28.35
CA ARG A 171 -0.55 8.21 28.01
C ARG A 171 -0.22 8.56 26.57
N CYS A 172 0.95 8.15 26.07
CA CYS A 172 1.32 8.36 24.67
C CYS A 172 0.42 7.57 23.70
N ARG A 173 -0.22 6.48 24.16
CA ARG A 173 -1.18 5.72 23.35
C ARG A 173 -2.51 6.44 23.15
N GLU A 174 -2.95 7.20 24.16
CA GLU A 174 -4.18 7.99 24.11
C GLU A 174 -4.02 9.21 23.20
N GLN A 175 -2.85 9.86 23.23
CA GLN A 175 -2.54 11.04 22.41
C GLN A 175 -1.30 10.82 21.54
N PRO A 176 -1.42 10.10 20.41
CA PRO A 176 -0.29 9.91 19.50
C PRO A 176 0.01 11.18 18.69
N CYS A 177 1.29 11.53 18.58
CA CYS A 177 1.74 12.59 17.67
C CYS A 177 1.98 12.04 16.25
N SER A 178 1.74 12.87 15.23
CA SER A 178 1.82 12.47 13.81
C SER A 178 3.25 12.28 13.29
N ASP A 179 4.24 12.88 13.96
CA ASP A 179 5.64 12.89 13.51
C ASP A 179 6.49 11.75 14.09
N TRP A 180 5.86 10.76 14.72
CA TRP A 180 6.60 9.67 15.37
C TRP A 180 7.18 8.66 14.39
N SER A 181 8.39 8.17 14.74
CA SER A 181 9.06 7.13 13.97
C SER A 181 8.39 5.77 14.14
N GLU A 182 8.76 4.81 13.29
CA GLU A 182 8.21 3.46 13.34
C GLU A 182 8.52 2.77 14.68
N GLU A 183 9.71 3.00 15.23
CA GLU A 183 10.13 2.39 16.49
C GLU A 183 9.28 2.87 17.67
N VAL A 184 8.91 4.16 17.69
CA VAL A 184 8.06 4.75 18.74
C VAL A 184 6.64 4.17 18.67
N CYS A 185 6.06 4.09 17.48
CA CYS A 185 4.72 3.53 17.29
C CYS A 185 4.66 2.04 17.64
N LEU A 186 5.74 1.28 17.34
CA LEU A 186 5.90 -0.11 17.76
C LEU A 186 5.96 -0.22 19.29
N LEU A 187 6.73 0.65 19.95
CA LEU A 187 6.86 0.67 21.41
C LEU A 187 5.53 0.99 22.13
N ILE A 188 4.69 1.85 21.54
CA ILE A 188 3.39 2.21 22.09
C ILE A 188 2.31 1.16 21.80
N GLY A 189 2.55 0.27 20.83
CA GLY A 189 1.58 -0.71 20.37
C GLY A 189 0.56 -0.14 19.38
N ARG A 190 0.86 0.99 18.73
CA ARG A 190 0.03 1.64 17.69
C ARG A 190 0.64 1.43 16.30
N GLN A 191 0.66 0.17 15.87
CA GLN A 191 1.20 -0.24 14.56
C GLN A 191 0.33 0.21 13.37
N ASP A 192 -0.89 0.65 13.66
CA ASP A 192 -1.82 1.21 12.68
C ASP A 192 -1.30 2.51 12.07
N LEU A 193 -0.68 3.38 12.87
CA LEU A 193 -0.18 4.69 12.42
C LEU A 193 0.97 4.56 11.41
N THR A 194 1.91 3.65 11.65
CA THR A 194 3.07 3.46 10.76
C THR A 194 2.70 2.77 9.47
N LYS A 195 1.81 1.78 9.52
CA LYS A 195 1.32 1.09 8.31
C LYS A 195 0.53 2.02 7.41
N GLN A 196 -0.22 2.97 7.98
CA GLN A 196 -0.93 4.02 7.21
C GLN A 196 0.05 5.02 6.59
N ALA A 197 1.06 5.49 7.35
CA ALA A 197 2.10 6.39 6.83
C ALA A 197 2.96 5.75 5.73
N HIS A 198 3.35 4.47 5.89
CA HIS A 198 4.09 3.73 4.87
C HIS A 198 3.24 3.47 3.62
N LYS A 199 1.95 3.15 3.75
CA LYS A 199 1.06 3.01 2.58
C LYS A 199 0.86 4.33 1.84
N MET A 200 0.70 5.46 2.54
CA MET A 200 0.64 6.78 1.90
C MET A 200 1.97 7.22 1.28
N THR A 201 3.10 6.84 1.86
CA THR A 201 4.43 7.19 1.34
C THR A 201 4.80 6.29 0.15
N LEU A 202 4.48 4.98 0.18
CA LEU A 202 4.61 4.10 -1.00
C LEU A 202 3.68 4.52 -2.14
N ALA A 203 2.51 5.10 -1.84
CA ALA A 203 1.65 5.70 -2.86
C ALA A 203 2.28 6.96 -3.52
N LYS A 204 3.27 7.61 -2.88
CA LYS A 204 4.02 8.75 -3.44
C LYS A 204 5.43 8.41 -3.92
N SER A 205 6.02 7.30 -3.47
CA SER A 205 7.35 6.85 -3.88
C SER A 205 7.38 5.34 -4.04
N LYS A 206 7.35 4.88 -5.29
CA LYS A 206 7.57 3.50 -5.74
C LYS A 206 6.61 2.46 -5.14
N ALA A 207 5.54 2.17 -5.89
CA ALA A 207 4.78 0.93 -5.75
C ALA A 207 5.61 -0.25 -6.27
N SER A 208 6.41 -0.84 -5.39
CA SER A 208 7.05 -2.14 -5.61
C SER A 208 7.20 -2.89 -4.29
N VAL A 209 6.11 -3.36 -3.70
CA VAL A 209 6.12 -4.57 -2.86
C VAL A 209 4.77 -5.27 -2.99
N SER A 210 4.80 -6.43 -3.62
CA SER A 210 3.81 -7.49 -3.52
C SER A 210 3.60 -7.85 -2.05
N SER A 211 2.43 -7.56 -1.49
CA SER A 211 1.99 -8.16 -0.25
C SER A 211 0.98 -9.25 -0.59
N GLY A 212 1.46 -10.48 -0.53
CA GLY A 212 0.67 -11.68 -0.77
C GLY A 212 -0.39 -11.85 0.32
N LEU A 213 -1.64 -11.66 -0.06
CA LEU A 213 -2.74 -12.46 0.45
C LEU A 213 -3.09 -13.43 -0.68
N SER A 214 -2.32 -14.52 -0.76
CA SER A 214 -2.72 -15.69 -1.52
C SER A 214 -3.75 -16.42 -0.65
N LEU A 215 -5.01 -16.26 -1.01
CA LEU A 215 -6.09 -17.14 -0.57
C LEU A 215 -6.50 -17.94 -1.80
N GLU A 216 -6.56 -19.26 -1.62
CA GLU A 216 -6.87 -20.24 -2.66
C GLU A 216 -8.08 -19.81 -3.49
N PRO A 217 -8.04 -20.02 -4.83
CA PRO A 217 -9.20 -19.76 -5.66
C PRO A 217 -10.36 -20.66 -5.22
N PRO A 218 -11.60 -20.15 -5.15
CA PRO A 218 -12.74 -21.01 -4.91
C PRO A 218 -12.83 -22.02 -6.07
N VAL A 219 -13.22 -23.24 -5.70
CA VAL A 219 -13.46 -24.38 -6.58
C VAL A 219 -14.11 -23.93 -7.89
N ALA A 220 -13.48 -24.29 -9.01
CA ALA A 220 -13.99 -24.08 -10.36
C ALA A 220 -15.40 -24.68 -10.48
N THR A 221 -16.41 -23.82 -10.40
CA THR A 221 -17.73 -24.09 -10.96
C THR A 221 -17.60 -23.96 -12.47
N GLU A 222 -17.70 -25.11 -13.15
CA GLU A 222 -17.92 -25.31 -14.59
C GLU A 222 -17.05 -24.49 -15.58
N PRO A 223 -16.24 -25.12 -16.45
CA PRO A 223 -15.33 -24.45 -17.38
C PRO A 223 -16.02 -23.73 -18.56
N ASP A 224 -17.32 -23.46 -18.48
CA ASP A 224 -18.17 -23.06 -19.61
C ASP A 224 -18.87 -21.69 -19.44
N GLU A 225 -18.59 -20.95 -18.36
CA GLU A 225 -19.06 -19.55 -18.27
C GLU A 225 -18.16 -18.63 -19.10
N GLU A 226 -18.62 -18.28 -20.32
CA GLU A 226 -18.01 -17.26 -21.17
C GLU A 226 -17.59 -16.02 -20.36
N GLU A 227 -16.28 -15.71 -20.39
CA GLU A 227 -15.66 -14.60 -19.68
C GLU A 227 -16.37 -13.28 -20.05
N ASP A 228 -16.96 -12.62 -19.05
CA ASP A 228 -17.74 -11.39 -19.21
C ASP A 228 -16.96 -10.11 -18.89
N GLY A 229 -15.69 -10.26 -18.53
CA GLY A 229 -14.77 -9.16 -18.19
C GLY A 229 -15.04 -8.50 -16.83
N MET A 230 -15.88 -9.10 -15.97
CA MET A 230 -16.27 -8.54 -14.66
C MET A 230 -15.90 -9.46 -13.48
N SER A 231 -15.05 -10.46 -13.70
CA SER A 231 -14.55 -11.39 -12.68
C SER A 231 -13.64 -10.72 -11.64
N ASP A 232 -12.91 -9.69 -12.07
CA ASP A 232 -11.78 -9.09 -11.32
C ASP A 232 -12.22 -8.13 -10.21
N ILE A 233 -13.53 -8.00 -9.97
CA ILE A 233 -14.09 -7.10 -8.95
C ILE A 233 -13.80 -7.66 -7.56
N ILE A 234 -13.20 -6.84 -6.69
CA ILE A 234 -12.86 -7.20 -5.31
C ILE A 234 -14.13 -7.40 -4.48
N GLN A 235 -14.55 -8.67 -4.34
CA GLN A 235 -15.77 -9.05 -3.63
C GLN A 235 -15.72 -8.73 -2.13
N GLU A 236 -14.53 -8.78 -1.51
CA GLU A 236 -14.35 -8.50 -0.09
C GLU A 236 -14.75 -7.05 0.26
N VAL A 237 -14.26 -6.07 -0.50
CA VAL A 237 -14.55 -4.66 -0.26
C VAL A 237 -15.98 -4.32 -0.66
N THR A 238 -16.43 -4.83 -1.81
CA THR A 238 -17.80 -4.56 -2.30
C THR A 238 -18.86 -5.21 -1.40
N GLY A 239 -18.58 -6.40 -0.83
CA GLY A 239 -19.45 -7.06 0.14
C GLY A 239 -19.53 -6.33 1.48
N LEU A 240 -18.52 -5.53 1.86
CA LEU A 240 -18.62 -4.64 3.02
C LEU A 240 -19.48 -3.40 2.74
N ILE A 241 -19.48 -2.88 1.50
CA ILE A 241 -20.28 -1.72 1.11
C ILE A 241 -21.76 -2.09 0.92
N TRP A 242 -22.03 -3.18 0.20
CA TRP A 242 -23.37 -3.70 -0.09
C TRP A 242 -23.56 -5.10 0.53
N SER A 243 -23.62 -5.15 1.85
CA SER A 243 -23.70 -6.40 2.61
C SER A 243 -25.10 -7.02 2.68
N GLN A 244 -26.14 -6.22 2.42
CA GLN A 244 -27.53 -6.61 2.66
C GLN A 244 -28.20 -7.27 1.45
N ASP A 245 -27.62 -7.13 0.26
CA ASP A 245 -28.21 -7.58 -0.98
C ASP A 245 -27.15 -7.94 -2.03
N LEU A 246 -27.61 -8.52 -3.15
CA LEU A 246 -26.76 -9.02 -4.23
C LEU A 246 -26.70 -8.01 -5.40
N ARG A 247 -26.66 -6.70 -5.10
CA ARG A 247 -26.65 -5.62 -6.13
C ARG A 247 -25.59 -5.82 -7.20
N ILE A 248 -24.38 -6.21 -6.79
CA ILE A 248 -23.26 -6.41 -7.70
C ILE A 248 -23.54 -7.55 -8.69
N GLN A 249 -24.19 -8.62 -8.24
CA GLN A 249 -24.58 -9.75 -9.10
C GLN A 249 -25.65 -9.31 -10.11
N GLU A 250 -26.63 -8.53 -9.68
CA GLU A 250 -27.66 -7.99 -10.59
C GLU A 250 -27.09 -7.01 -11.62
N VAL A 251 -26.19 -6.10 -11.20
CA VAL A 251 -25.53 -5.17 -12.12
C VAL A 251 -24.66 -5.91 -13.12
N ARG A 252 -23.89 -6.92 -12.67
CA ARG A 252 -23.11 -7.80 -13.57
C ARG A 252 -24.02 -8.51 -14.58
N ARG A 253 -25.18 -9.01 -14.14
CA ARG A 253 -26.19 -9.64 -15.02
C ARG A 253 -26.76 -8.66 -16.05
N LEU A 254 -27.00 -7.40 -15.67
CA LEU A 254 -27.54 -6.36 -16.54
C LEU A 254 -26.52 -5.86 -17.58
N LEU A 255 -25.24 -5.76 -17.21
CA LEU A 255 -24.16 -5.24 -18.06
C LEU A 255 -23.43 -6.33 -18.86
N ARG A 256 -23.84 -7.59 -18.74
CA ARG A 256 -23.27 -8.71 -19.49
C ARG A 256 -23.55 -8.56 -20.99
N SER A 257 -22.49 -8.53 -21.79
CA SER A 257 -22.55 -8.41 -23.26
C SER A 257 -21.89 -9.57 -24.01
N SER A 258 -21.36 -10.58 -23.29
CA SER A 258 -20.67 -11.74 -23.87
C SER A 258 -21.60 -12.90 -24.22
N GLY A 259 -22.68 -13.09 -23.45
CA GLY A 259 -23.65 -14.15 -23.68
C GLY A 259 -24.76 -13.75 -24.67
N PRO A 260 -25.41 -14.73 -25.33
CA PRO A 260 -26.51 -14.47 -26.24
C PRO A 260 -27.79 -14.03 -25.52
N VAL A 261 -28.59 -13.17 -26.15
CA VAL A 261 -29.81 -12.62 -25.54
C VAL A 261 -31.00 -13.57 -25.77
N ARG A 262 -31.87 -13.73 -24.76
CA ARG A 262 -33.11 -14.50 -24.92
C ARG A 262 -34.10 -13.74 -25.81
N VAL A 263 -34.48 -14.32 -26.94
CA VAL A 263 -35.46 -13.75 -27.89
C VAL A 263 -36.74 -14.57 -27.84
N SER A 264 -37.76 -14.08 -27.11
CA SER A 264 -39.06 -14.75 -27.03
C SER A 264 -40.09 -14.03 -27.92
N VAL A 265 -40.50 -14.70 -28.98
CA VAL A 265 -41.59 -14.31 -29.87
C VAL A 265 -42.56 -15.49 -29.96
N VAL A 266 -43.86 -15.23 -29.92
CA VAL A 266 -44.90 -16.27 -30.00
C VAL A 266 -45.35 -16.37 -31.45
N GLN A 267 -45.23 -17.55 -32.06
CA GLN A 267 -45.76 -17.78 -33.41
C GLN A 267 -47.29 -17.86 -33.34
N LEU A 268 -47.97 -16.93 -34.01
CA LEU A 268 -49.43 -17.00 -34.20
C LEU A 268 -49.76 -18.00 -35.32
N PRO A 269 -50.90 -18.71 -35.26
CA PRO A 269 -51.27 -19.70 -36.27
C PRO A 269 -51.41 -19.15 -37.70
N GLU A 270 -51.59 -17.83 -37.83
CA GLU A 270 -51.79 -17.13 -39.09
C GLU A 270 -50.47 -16.69 -39.75
N VAL A 271 -49.35 -16.78 -39.04
CA VAL A 271 -48.03 -16.28 -39.47
C VAL A 271 -47.22 -17.41 -40.09
N SER A 272 -46.68 -17.16 -41.28
CA SER A 272 -45.82 -18.14 -41.96
C SER A 272 -44.48 -18.35 -41.22
N ASP A 273 -43.82 -19.48 -41.43
CA ASP A 273 -42.52 -19.75 -40.81
C ASP A 273 -41.45 -18.72 -41.20
N HIS A 274 -41.53 -18.17 -42.41
CA HIS A 274 -40.61 -17.13 -42.89
C HIS A 274 -40.84 -15.80 -42.15
N GLU A 275 -42.08 -15.34 -42.09
CA GLU A 275 -42.44 -14.13 -41.33
C GLU A 275 -42.10 -14.27 -39.84
N TYR A 276 -42.24 -15.47 -39.28
CA TYR A 276 -41.87 -15.74 -37.88
C TYR A 276 -40.36 -15.68 -37.65
N ILE A 277 -39.53 -16.12 -38.60
CA ILE A 277 -38.07 -15.97 -38.54
C ILE A 277 -37.70 -14.48 -38.61
N GLU A 278 -38.30 -13.75 -39.54
CA GLU A 278 -38.10 -12.30 -39.69
C GLU A 278 -38.52 -11.53 -38.43
N GLU A 279 -39.64 -11.90 -37.79
CA GLU A 279 -40.09 -11.28 -36.53
C GLU A 279 -39.09 -11.54 -35.38
N LYS A 280 -38.51 -12.74 -35.30
CA LYS A 280 -37.44 -13.05 -34.32
C LYS A 280 -36.19 -12.23 -34.57
N GLU A 281 -35.76 -12.12 -35.82
CA GLU A 281 -34.57 -11.33 -36.17
C GLU A 281 -34.81 -9.83 -35.93
N ASN A 282 -36.00 -9.31 -36.21
CA ASN A 282 -36.37 -7.93 -35.90
C ASN A 282 -36.36 -7.69 -34.38
N LYS A 283 -36.86 -8.66 -33.61
CA LYS A 283 -36.79 -8.58 -32.14
C LYS A 283 -35.36 -8.65 -31.63
N LEU A 284 -34.53 -9.49 -32.24
CA LEU A 284 -33.10 -9.56 -31.93
C LEU A 284 -32.41 -8.23 -32.24
N LEU A 285 -32.69 -7.60 -33.38
CA LEU A 285 -32.12 -6.31 -33.76
C LEU A 285 -32.40 -5.22 -32.69
N GLN A 286 -33.63 -5.13 -32.18
CA GLN A 286 -33.99 -4.23 -31.07
C GLN A 286 -33.20 -4.53 -29.79
N LEU A 287 -32.99 -5.81 -29.47
CA LEU A 287 -32.21 -6.22 -28.31
C LEU A 287 -30.70 -5.96 -28.51
N CYS A 288 -30.21 -6.06 -29.74
CA CYS A 288 -28.84 -5.73 -30.11
C CYS A 288 -28.58 -4.23 -29.95
N GLN A 289 -29.54 -3.35 -30.25
CA GLN A 289 -29.42 -1.91 -29.97
C GLN A 289 -29.10 -1.64 -28.49
N ARG A 290 -29.77 -2.32 -27.57
CA ARG A 290 -29.44 -2.25 -26.14
C ARG A 290 -28.07 -2.85 -25.84
N THR A 291 -27.77 -4.02 -26.39
CA THR A 291 -26.52 -4.76 -26.14
C THR A 291 -25.29 -3.96 -26.57
N MET A 292 -25.39 -3.24 -27.68
CA MET A 292 -24.36 -2.34 -28.21
C MET A 292 -24.03 -1.16 -27.26
N ALA A 293 -24.96 -0.76 -26.39
CA ALA A 293 -24.75 0.32 -25.42
C ALA A 293 -24.17 -0.17 -24.07
N LEU A 294 -24.27 -1.46 -23.76
CA LEU A 294 -23.81 -2.03 -22.49
C LEU A 294 -22.31 -1.85 -22.20
N PRO A 295 -21.38 -1.96 -23.18
CA PRO A 295 -19.95 -1.85 -22.90
C PRO A 295 -19.54 -0.55 -22.22
N VAL A 296 -20.20 0.58 -22.53
CA VAL A 296 -19.90 1.87 -21.90
C VAL A 296 -20.18 1.82 -20.39
N GLY A 297 -21.34 1.27 -19.99
CA GLY A 297 -21.68 1.07 -18.58
C GLY A 297 -20.78 0.03 -17.90
N ARG A 298 -20.42 -1.04 -18.62
CA ARG A 298 -19.49 -2.07 -18.13
C ARG A 298 -18.11 -1.48 -17.80
N GLY A 299 -17.57 -0.61 -18.67
CA GLY A 299 -16.29 0.05 -18.44
C GLY A 299 -16.28 0.93 -17.19
N LEU A 300 -17.39 1.61 -16.90
CA LEU A 300 -17.55 2.40 -15.67
C LEU A 300 -17.66 1.49 -14.43
N PHE A 301 -18.36 0.37 -14.55
CA PHE A 301 -18.55 -0.58 -13.47
C PHE A 301 -17.23 -1.25 -13.03
N THR A 302 -16.35 -1.57 -13.98
CA THR A 302 -15.06 -2.23 -13.71
C THR A 302 -13.86 -1.27 -13.71
N LEU A 303 -14.09 0.05 -13.64
CA LEU A 303 -13.03 1.06 -13.75
C LEU A 303 -11.92 0.85 -12.71
N PHE A 304 -10.67 0.78 -13.17
CA PHE A 304 -9.45 0.71 -12.34
C PHE A 304 -9.43 -0.42 -11.30
N SER A 305 -10.07 -1.55 -11.61
CA SER A 305 -10.25 -2.67 -10.69
C SER A 305 -9.20 -3.79 -10.82
N TYR A 306 -8.44 -3.84 -11.92
CA TYR A 306 -7.60 -4.99 -12.28
C TYR A 306 -6.13 -4.59 -12.50
N HIS A 307 -5.22 -5.47 -12.08
CA HIS A 307 -3.78 -5.35 -12.36
C HIS A 307 -3.38 -6.45 -13.35
N PRO A 308 -3.04 -6.11 -14.61
CA PRO A 308 -2.73 -7.10 -15.62
C PRO A 308 -1.39 -7.79 -15.37
N VAL A 309 -1.33 -9.08 -15.72
CA VAL A 309 -0.08 -9.84 -15.78
C VAL A 309 0.60 -9.52 -17.11
N LEU A 310 1.81 -8.95 -17.07
CA LEU A 310 2.51 -8.47 -18.27
C LEU A 310 2.97 -9.56 -19.24
N THR A 311 2.84 -10.84 -18.88
CA THR A 311 3.17 -11.97 -19.74
C THR A 311 2.03 -12.37 -20.68
N GLU A 312 0.83 -11.86 -20.44
CA GLU A 312 -0.38 -12.24 -21.18
C GLU A 312 -1.04 -11.00 -21.81
N PRO A 313 -1.70 -11.15 -22.98
CA PRO A 313 -2.55 -10.09 -23.50
C PRO A 313 -3.77 -9.93 -22.57
N LEU A 314 -4.30 -8.71 -22.50
CA LEU A 314 -5.51 -8.44 -21.74
C LEU A 314 -6.70 -9.20 -22.39
N PRO A 315 -7.44 -10.02 -21.64
CA PRO A 315 -8.64 -10.65 -22.17
C PRO A 315 -9.72 -9.58 -22.38
N VAL A 316 -10.08 -9.37 -23.64
CA VAL A 316 -11.21 -8.53 -24.04
C VAL A 316 -12.43 -9.44 -24.21
N PRO A 317 -13.50 -9.28 -23.41
CA PRO A 317 -14.67 -10.14 -23.52
C PRO A 317 -15.33 -9.93 -24.89
N LYS A 318 -15.71 -11.02 -25.56
CA LYS A 318 -16.36 -10.95 -26.88
C LYS A 318 -17.69 -10.20 -26.77
N LEU A 319 -17.98 -9.30 -27.73
CA LEU A 319 -19.31 -8.71 -27.86
C LEU A 319 -20.20 -9.63 -28.70
N ASN A 320 -21.26 -10.18 -28.09
CA ASN A 320 -22.15 -11.12 -28.75
C ASN A 320 -23.49 -10.47 -29.11
N LEU A 321 -23.85 -10.48 -30.39
CA LEU A 321 -25.10 -9.95 -30.94
C LEU A 321 -26.07 -11.05 -31.40
N THR A 322 -25.85 -12.29 -30.96
CA THR A 322 -26.73 -13.43 -31.27
C THR A 322 -27.83 -13.60 -30.23
N GLY A 323 -28.94 -14.20 -30.65
CA GLY A 323 -30.08 -14.51 -29.81
C GLY A 323 -30.26 -16.01 -29.61
N ARG A 324 -30.89 -16.41 -28.49
CA ARG A 324 -31.43 -17.77 -28.29
C ARG A 324 -32.95 -17.71 -28.17
N ALA A 325 -33.64 -18.41 -29.07
CA ALA A 325 -35.10 -18.49 -29.07
C ALA A 325 -35.58 -19.75 -28.29
N PRO A 326 -36.38 -19.59 -27.22
CA PRO A 326 -36.98 -20.72 -26.52
C PRO A 326 -38.09 -21.36 -27.37
N PRO A 327 -38.49 -22.63 -27.11
CA PRO A 327 -38.01 -23.54 -26.06
C PRO A 327 -36.78 -24.36 -26.44
N ARG A 328 -36.43 -24.46 -27.73
CA ARG A 328 -35.31 -25.28 -28.24
C ARG A 328 -33.95 -24.59 -28.16
N ASN A 329 -33.88 -23.35 -27.68
CA ASN A 329 -32.68 -22.52 -27.62
C ASN A 329 -31.96 -22.40 -28.98
N THR A 330 -32.72 -22.31 -30.07
CA THR A 330 -32.16 -22.14 -31.42
C THR A 330 -31.45 -20.79 -31.52
N MET A 331 -30.26 -20.80 -32.10
CA MET A 331 -29.49 -19.58 -32.32
C MET A 331 -30.13 -18.76 -33.44
N VAL A 332 -30.32 -17.47 -33.19
CA VAL A 332 -30.79 -16.48 -34.16
C VAL A 332 -29.63 -15.50 -34.37
N ASP A 333 -29.25 -15.27 -35.61
CA ASP A 333 -28.17 -14.36 -35.97
C ASP A 333 -28.65 -13.36 -37.04
N LEU A 334 -28.14 -12.13 -36.96
CA LEU A 334 -28.48 -11.03 -37.85
C LEU A 334 -27.69 -11.07 -39.18
N ASN A 335 -26.65 -11.91 -39.27
CA ASN A 335 -25.84 -12.08 -40.50
C ASN A 335 -26.51 -12.96 -41.57
N SER A 336 -27.75 -13.42 -41.31
CA SER A 336 -28.49 -14.38 -42.14
C SER A 336 -29.06 -13.78 -43.43
N GLY A 337 -29.05 -12.45 -43.57
CA GLY A 337 -29.51 -11.74 -44.77
C GLY A 337 -31.03 -11.59 -44.91
N ASN A 338 -31.83 -12.00 -43.91
CA ASN A 338 -33.28 -11.82 -43.94
C ASN A 338 -33.71 -10.39 -43.54
N ILE A 339 -32.82 -9.63 -42.88
CA ILE A 339 -33.04 -8.24 -42.49
C ILE A 339 -31.91 -7.36 -43.04
N ASP A 340 -32.25 -6.16 -43.49
CA ASP A 340 -31.28 -5.14 -43.88
C ASP A 340 -30.63 -4.52 -42.63
N VAL A 341 -29.37 -4.88 -42.38
CA VAL A 341 -28.59 -4.43 -41.22
C VAL A 341 -27.49 -3.48 -41.71
N PRO A 342 -27.30 -2.31 -41.07
CA PRO A 342 -26.24 -1.39 -41.47
C PRO A 342 -24.86 -2.06 -41.43
N PRO A 343 -24.02 -1.93 -42.48
CA PRO A 343 -22.78 -2.69 -42.62
C PRO A 343 -21.71 -2.32 -41.57
N ASN A 344 -21.81 -1.15 -40.97
CA ASN A 344 -20.89 -0.64 -39.94
C ASN A 344 -21.47 -0.69 -38.51
N MET A 345 -22.61 -1.39 -38.30
CA MET A 345 -23.33 -1.41 -37.01
C MET A 345 -22.44 -1.82 -35.82
N THR A 346 -21.48 -2.72 -36.02
CA THR A 346 -20.62 -3.26 -34.95
C THR A 346 -19.37 -2.43 -34.64
N SER A 347 -19.01 -1.46 -35.49
CA SER A 347 -17.78 -0.65 -35.38
C SER A 347 -17.63 0.07 -34.03
N TRP A 348 -18.56 0.97 -33.69
CA TRP A 348 -18.59 1.72 -32.43
C TRP A 348 -18.81 0.83 -31.19
N PRO A 349 -19.73 -0.15 -31.21
CA PRO A 349 -19.89 -1.08 -30.10
C PRO A 349 -18.61 -1.85 -29.78
N SER A 350 -17.89 -2.35 -30.78
CA SER A 350 -16.59 -2.99 -30.62
C SER A 350 -15.55 -2.02 -30.07
N PHE A 351 -15.52 -0.77 -30.54
CA PHE A 351 -14.67 0.26 -29.94
C PHE A 351 -14.97 0.46 -28.45
N HIS A 352 -16.23 0.65 -28.06
CA HIS A 352 -16.62 0.75 -26.64
C HIS A 352 -16.28 -0.51 -25.84
N ASN A 353 -16.38 -1.69 -26.45
CA ASN A 353 -15.99 -2.97 -25.85
C ASN A 353 -14.50 -2.98 -25.47
N GLY A 354 -13.65 -2.51 -26.39
CA GLY A 354 -12.22 -2.33 -26.15
C GLY A 354 -11.89 -1.27 -25.10
N VAL A 355 -12.59 -0.13 -25.13
CA VAL A 355 -12.43 0.93 -24.11
C VAL A 355 -12.75 0.36 -22.72
N ALA A 356 -13.87 -0.34 -22.60
CA ALA A 356 -14.31 -0.92 -21.33
C ALA A 356 -13.32 -1.96 -20.78
N ALA A 357 -12.76 -2.79 -21.66
CA ALA A 357 -11.70 -3.72 -21.28
C ALA A 357 -10.44 -2.97 -20.83
N GLY A 358 -10.00 -1.93 -21.54
CA GLY A 358 -8.79 -1.18 -21.17
C GLY A 358 -8.94 -0.35 -19.88
N LEU A 359 -10.14 0.19 -19.61
CA LEU A 359 -10.41 1.02 -18.42
C LEU A 359 -10.34 0.22 -17.11
N LYS A 360 -10.44 -1.12 -17.17
CA LYS A 360 -10.29 -1.95 -15.97
C LYS A 360 -8.88 -1.93 -15.39
N ILE A 361 -7.86 -1.61 -16.20
CA ILE A 361 -6.46 -1.56 -15.76
C ILE A 361 -6.28 -0.48 -14.69
N ALA A 362 -5.67 -0.78 -13.56
CA ALA A 362 -5.41 0.20 -12.52
C ALA A 362 -4.30 1.21 -12.95
N PRO A 363 -4.41 2.51 -12.61
CA PRO A 363 -3.39 3.53 -12.92
C PRO A 363 -2.01 3.22 -12.30
N ALA A 364 -1.98 2.48 -11.20
CA ALA A 364 -0.75 2.07 -10.53
C ALA A 364 0.01 0.94 -11.25
N SER A 365 -0.59 0.34 -12.29
CA SER A 365 -0.01 -0.79 -13.02
C SER A 365 1.23 -0.37 -13.84
N GLN A 366 2.27 -1.20 -13.83
CA GLN A 366 3.50 -0.93 -14.57
C GLN A 366 3.42 -1.46 -16.01
N VAL A 367 2.51 -0.87 -16.80
CA VAL A 367 2.42 -1.16 -18.24
C VAL A 367 3.58 -0.49 -18.98
N ASP A 368 4.20 -1.19 -19.93
CA ASP A 368 5.29 -0.70 -20.79
C ASP A 368 4.89 -0.65 -22.27
N SER A 369 5.71 0.00 -23.11
CA SER A 369 5.42 0.14 -24.54
C SER A 369 5.37 -1.20 -25.28
N ALA A 370 6.14 -2.20 -24.83
CA ALA A 370 6.20 -3.50 -25.45
C ALA A 370 4.90 -4.28 -25.21
N TRP A 371 4.37 -4.26 -23.98
CA TRP A 371 3.09 -4.88 -23.67
C TRP A 371 1.92 -4.24 -24.42
N ILE A 372 1.91 -2.91 -24.59
CA ILE A 372 0.88 -2.25 -25.41
C ILE A 372 0.90 -2.78 -26.85
N ALA A 373 2.09 -2.90 -27.46
CA ALA A 373 2.24 -3.44 -28.81
C ALA A 373 1.92 -4.94 -28.90
N TYR A 374 2.18 -5.70 -27.83
CA TYR A 374 1.87 -7.13 -27.72
C TYR A 374 0.35 -7.42 -27.77
N ASN A 375 -0.46 -6.50 -27.26
CA ASN A 375 -1.93 -6.59 -27.27
C ASN A 375 -2.56 -6.33 -28.64
N LYS A 376 -1.78 -6.00 -29.67
CA LYS A 376 -2.29 -5.77 -31.02
C LYS A 376 -2.89 -7.07 -31.59
N PRO A 377 -4.19 -7.10 -31.92
CA PRO A 377 -4.82 -8.31 -32.45
C PRO A 377 -4.27 -8.63 -33.85
N LYS A 378 -4.23 -9.91 -34.16
CA LYS A 378 -3.78 -10.41 -35.47
C LYS A 378 -4.88 -10.30 -36.54
N SER A 379 -6.14 -10.28 -36.14
CA SER A 379 -7.29 -10.17 -37.03
C SER A 379 -7.71 -8.70 -37.24
N PRO A 380 -8.04 -8.29 -38.48
CA PRO A 380 -8.47 -6.92 -38.77
C PRO A 380 -9.86 -6.60 -38.20
N GLU A 381 -10.71 -7.61 -37.97
CA GLU A 381 -12.05 -7.45 -37.37
C GLU A 381 -12.00 -6.91 -35.94
N LEU A 382 -10.92 -7.21 -35.20
CA LEU A 382 -10.70 -6.74 -33.83
C LEU A 382 -9.94 -5.40 -33.77
N ALA A 383 -9.61 -4.80 -34.92
CA ALA A 383 -8.91 -3.51 -34.96
C ALA A 383 -9.73 -2.39 -34.30
N ASN A 384 -11.06 -2.43 -34.43
CA ASN A 384 -11.97 -1.50 -33.76
C ASN A 384 -11.89 -1.63 -32.23
N GLU A 385 -11.83 -2.86 -31.70
CA GLU A 385 -11.70 -3.11 -30.27
C GLU A 385 -10.34 -2.64 -29.76
N TYR A 386 -9.26 -2.94 -30.50
CA TYR A 386 -7.93 -2.49 -30.14
C TYR A 386 -7.79 -0.96 -30.15
N ALA A 387 -8.45 -0.28 -31.09
CA ALA A 387 -8.52 1.18 -31.11
C ALA A 387 -9.15 1.75 -29.83
N GLY A 388 -10.22 1.12 -29.35
CA GLY A 388 -10.85 1.49 -28.08
C GLY A 388 -9.95 1.21 -26.87
N PHE A 389 -9.26 0.07 -26.88
CA PHE A 389 -8.27 -0.26 -25.85
C PHE A 389 -7.14 0.79 -25.76
N LEU A 390 -6.63 1.26 -26.90
CA LEU A 390 -5.63 2.34 -26.95
C LEU A 390 -6.14 3.65 -26.34
N MET A 391 -7.40 4.02 -26.62
CA MET A 391 -8.04 5.19 -26.00
C MET A 391 -8.09 5.06 -24.48
N ALA A 392 -8.50 3.90 -23.98
CA ALA A 392 -8.57 3.64 -22.54
C ALA A 392 -7.20 3.73 -21.85
N LEU A 393 -6.13 3.23 -22.48
CA LEU A 393 -4.77 3.40 -21.96
C LEU A 393 -4.34 4.87 -21.90
N GLY A 394 -4.82 5.69 -22.82
CA GLY A 394 -4.60 7.14 -22.81
C GLY A 394 -5.32 7.83 -21.67
N LEU A 395 -6.60 7.52 -21.45
CA LEU A 395 -7.38 8.00 -20.31
C LEU A 395 -6.77 7.60 -18.97
N ASN A 396 -6.12 6.45 -18.92
CA ASN A 396 -5.44 5.92 -17.74
C ASN A 396 -4.00 6.48 -17.53
N GLY A 397 -3.51 7.30 -18.48
CA GLY A 397 -2.16 7.88 -18.45
C GLY A 397 -1.02 6.94 -18.88
N HIS A 398 -1.31 5.67 -19.17
CA HIS A 398 -0.30 4.68 -19.59
C HIS A 398 0.21 4.91 -21.01
N LEU A 399 -0.58 5.58 -21.87
CA LEU A 399 -0.18 5.86 -23.25
C LEU A 399 1.00 6.84 -23.37
N THR A 400 1.31 7.60 -22.30
CA THR A 400 2.54 8.43 -22.25
C THR A 400 3.83 7.62 -22.38
N LYS A 401 3.78 6.32 -22.05
CA LYS A 401 4.92 5.40 -22.10
C LYS A 401 5.11 4.76 -23.48
N LEU A 402 4.14 4.92 -24.39
CA LEU A 402 4.21 4.38 -25.74
C LEU A 402 5.21 5.20 -26.57
N ALA A 403 6.10 4.53 -27.29
CA ALA A 403 7.06 5.21 -28.16
C ALA A 403 6.37 6.01 -29.27
N THR A 404 6.81 7.25 -29.50
CA THR A 404 6.24 8.15 -30.53
C THR A 404 6.25 7.55 -31.93
N LEU A 405 7.26 6.74 -32.26
CA LEU A 405 7.33 6.01 -33.52
C LEU A 405 6.16 5.03 -33.71
N ASN A 406 5.74 4.36 -32.64
CA ASN A 406 4.58 3.45 -32.70
C ASN A 406 3.29 4.24 -32.92
N ILE A 407 3.16 5.42 -32.31
CA ILE A 407 2.00 6.31 -32.53
C ILE A 407 1.90 6.69 -34.00
N HIS A 408 3.03 7.09 -34.62
CA HIS A 408 3.06 7.37 -36.05
C HIS A 408 2.72 6.14 -36.90
N ASP A 409 3.28 4.96 -36.59
CA ASP A 409 2.95 3.71 -37.29
C ASP A 409 1.46 3.32 -37.18
N TYR A 410 0.77 3.69 -36.11
CA TYR A 410 -0.67 3.44 -36.00
C TYR A 410 -1.50 4.44 -36.82
N LEU A 411 -1.11 5.72 -36.84
CA LEU A 411 -1.83 6.76 -37.58
C LEU A 411 -1.65 6.64 -39.10
N THR A 412 -0.48 6.19 -39.58
CA THR A 412 -0.23 5.99 -41.02
C THR A 412 -1.04 4.84 -41.62
N LYS A 413 -1.57 3.93 -40.80
CA LYS A 413 -2.46 2.84 -41.27
C LYS A 413 -3.82 3.33 -41.78
N GLY A 414 -4.19 4.59 -41.52
CA GLY A 414 -5.41 5.20 -42.04
C GLY A 414 -6.72 4.65 -41.48
N HIS A 415 -6.66 3.81 -40.44
CA HIS A 415 -7.88 3.26 -39.82
C HIS A 415 -8.54 4.30 -38.91
N GLU A 416 -9.73 4.74 -39.28
CA GLU A 416 -10.45 5.87 -38.66
C GLU A 416 -10.58 5.74 -37.13
N MET A 417 -11.06 4.60 -36.63
CA MET A 417 -11.28 4.38 -35.19
C MET A 417 -9.97 4.40 -34.40
N THR A 418 -8.88 3.89 -34.98
CA THR A 418 -7.56 3.88 -34.34
C THR A 418 -7.02 5.29 -34.19
N SER A 419 -7.22 6.13 -35.22
CA SER A 419 -6.87 7.54 -35.17
C SER A 419 -7.69 8.27 -34.10
N VAL A 420 -9.01 8.07 -34.05
CA VAL A 420 -9.88 8.65 -33.00
C VAL A 420 -9.39 8.25 -31.60
N GLY A 421 -9.18 6.95 -31.37
CA GLY A 421 -8.76 6.45 -30.06
C GLY A 421 -7.38 6.94 -29.62
N LEU A 422 -6.41 7.00 -30.54
CA LEU A 422 -5.07 7.51 -30.24
C LEU A 422 -5.05 9.01 -30.00
N LEU A 423 -5.70 9.82 -30.84
CA LEU A 423 -5.70 11.28 -30.68
C LEU A 423 -6.34 11.68 -29.34
N LEU A 424 -7.49 11.11 -29.00
CA LEU A 424 -8.12 11.34 -27.69
C LEU A 424 -7.28 10.79 -26.55
N GLY A 425 -6.71 9.59 -26.71
CA GLY A 425 -5.89 8.94 -25.68
C GLY A 425 -4.61 9.71 -25.36
N VAL A 426 -3.84 10.13 -26.37
CA VAL A 426 -2.59 10.89 -26.18
C VAL A 426 -2.89 12.26 -25.58
N SER A 427 -3.95 12.91 -26.06
CA SER A 427 -4.38 14.22 -25.54
C SER A 427 -4.80 14.14 -24.07
N SER A 428 -5.60 13.14 -23.72
CA SER A 428 -6.04 12.92 -22.33
C SER A 428 -4.86 12.64 -21.39
N ALA A 429 -3.84 11.95 -21.88
CA ALA A 429 -2.63 11.66 -21.13
C ALA A 429 -1.74 12.91 -20.89
N LYS A 430 -1.99 14.00 -21.63
CA LYS A 430 -1.26 15.28 -21.59
C LYS A 430 -2.15 16.45 -21.13
N LEU A 431 -3.18 16.14 -20.34
CA LEU A 431 -4.18 17.09 -19.86
C LEU A 431 -3.53 18.36 -19.26
N GLY A 432 -3.80 19.52 -19.86
CA GLY A 432 -3.33 20.83 -19.39
C GLY A 432 -1.80 21.04 -19.40
N THR A 433 -1.04 20.19 -20.11
CA THR A 433 0.43 20.30 -20.14
C THR A 433 0.96 21.22 -21.24
N MET A 434 0.11 21.60 -22.21
CA MET A 434 0.50 22.38 -23.39
C MET A 434 1.68 21.76 -24.17
N ASP A 435 1.76 20.42 -24.21
CA ASP A 435 2.86 19.71 -24.87
C ASP A 435 2.88 19.95 -26.39
N MET A 436 3.96 20.58 -26.85
CA MET A 436 4.11 20.99 -28.24
C MET A 436 4.17 19.81 -29.21
N SER A 437 4.66 18.64 -28.77
CA SER A 437 4.75 17.45 -29.62
C SER A 437 3.36 16.89 -29.93
N THR A 438 2.50 16.81 -28.92
CA THR A 438 1.11 16.39 -29.05
C THR A 438 0.29 17.41 -29.82
N THR A 439 0.49 18.72 -29.59
CA THR A 439 -0.17 19.77 -30.38
C THR A 439 0.15 19.64 -31.87
N ARG A 440 1.42 19.47 -32.24
CA ARG A 440 1.81 19.29 -33.65
C ARG A 440 1.17 18.05 -34.27
N LEU A 441 1.08 16.96 -33.50
CA LEU A 441 0.40 15.73 -33.93
C LEU A 441 -1.10 15.97 -34.18
N LEU A 442 -1.77 16.77 -33.36
CA LEU A 442 -3.19 17.09 -33.54
C LEU A 442 -3.42 18.09 -34.68
N SER A 443 -2.53 19.08 -34.84
CA SER A 443 -2.67 20.15 -35.85
C SER A 443 -2.68 19.61 -37.28
N ILE A 444 -1.98 18.50 -37.57
CA ILE A 444 -2.02 17.89 -38.92
C ILE A 444 -3.40 17.32 -39.27
N HIS A 445 -4.23 17.01 -38.27
CA HIS A 445 -5.57 16.47 -38.45
C HIS A 445 -6.66 17.55 -38.45
N ILE A 446 -6.30 18.83 -38.22
CA ILE A 446 -7.23 19.96 -38.18
C ILE A 446 -6.89 20.92 -39.33
N PRO A 447 -7.74 20.99 -40.39
CA PRO A 447 -7.48 21.86 -41.54
C PRO A 447 -7.23 23.33 -41.20
N ALA A 448 -7.87 23.85 -40.14
CA ALA A 448 -7.73 25.24 -39.71
C ALA A 448 -6.36 25.57 -39.07
N LEU A 449 -5.62 24.57 -38.60
CA LEU A 449 -4.31 24.75 -37.95
C LEU A 449 -3.13 24.42 -38.89
N LEU A 450 -3.42 23.95 -40.09
CA LEU A 450 -2.42 23.65 -41.11
C LEU A 450 -1.90 24.94 -41.78
N PRO A 451 -0.61 25.02 -42.13
CA PRO A 451 -0.09 26.14 -42.91
C PRO A 451 -0.83 26.28 -44.26
N PRO A 452 -1.02 27.50 -44.79
CA PRO A 452 -1.67 27.71 -46.10
C PRO A 452 -0.91 27.08 -47.28
N THR A 453 0.31 26.57 -47.05
CA THR A 453 1.17 25.90 -48.04
C THR A 453 1.14 24.37 -47.97
N SER A 454 0.45 23.76 -47.01
CA SER A 454 0.37 22.30 -46.90
C SER A 454 -0.69 21.70 -47.83
N THR A 455 -0.45 20.48 -48.30
CA THR A 455 -1.38 19.70 -49.12
C THR A 455 -2.67 19.43 -48.35
N GLU A 456 -3.83 19.53 -49.01
CA GLU A 456 -5.10 19.05 -48.45
C GLU A 456 -4.96 17.56 -48.10
N LEU A 457 -5.10 17.24 -46.81
CA LEU A 457 -5.10 15.87 -46.33
C LEU A 457 -6.55 15.38 -46.26
N ASP A 458 -6.82 14.22 -46.87
CA ASP A 458 -8.12 13.55 -46.79
C ASP A 458 -8.27 12.90 -45.41
N VAL A 459 -8.69 13.71 -44.42
CA VAL A 459 -8.88 13.28 -43.02
C VAL A 459 -10.37 13.06 -42.76
N PRO A 460 -10.78 11.86 -42.30
CA PRO A 460 -12.18 11.58 -41.97
C PRO A 460 -12.74 12.54 -40.92
N HIS A 461 -14.02 12.91 -41.06
CA HIS A 461 -14.65 13.92 -40.21
C HIS A 461 -14.58 13.58 -38.71
N ASN A 462 -14.79 12.32 -38.32
CA ASN A 462 -14.72 11.92 -36.91
C ASN A 462 -13.31 12.09 -36.32
N VAL A 463 -12.27 11.91 -37.13
CA VAL A 463 -10.87 12.14 -36.71
C VAL A 463 -10.62 13.62 -36.49
N GLN A 464 -11.18 14.49 -37.33
CA GLN A 464 -11.09 15.95 -37.14
C GLN A 464 -11.76 16.38 -35.83
N VAL A 465 -12.97 15.86 -35.55
CA VAL A 465 -13.68 16.15 -34.29
C VAL A 465 -12.87 15.67 -33.08
N ALA A 466 -12.33 14.45 -33.13
CA ALA A 466 -11.46 13.92 -32.09
C ALA A 466 -10.20 14.77 -31.88
N ALA A 467 -9.58 15.25 -32.96
CA ALA A 467 -8.42 16.13 -32.91
C ALA A 467 -8.75 17.48 -32.24
N VAL A 468 -9.89 18.09 -32.58
CA VAL A 468 -10.34 19.35 -31.98
C VAL A 468 -10.55 19.21 -30.48
N ILE A 469 -11.23 18.13 -30.04
CA ILE A 469 -11.38 17.82 -28.61
C ILE A 469 -10.00 17.60 -27.98
N GLY A 470 -9.11 16.89 -28.67
CA GLY A 470 -7.74 16.66 -28.22
C GLY A 470 -6.97 17.95 -27.96
N VAL A 471 -7.06 18.94 -28.85
CA VAL A 471 -6.44 20.26 -28.63
C VAL A 471 -6.98 20.91 -27.37
N GLY A 472 -8.30 20.86 -27.14
CA GLY A 472 -8.94 21.40 -25.94
C GLY A 472 -8.64 20.62 -24.64
N LEU A 473 -8.11 19.39 -24.71
CA LEU A 473 -7.62 18.66 -23.55
C LEU A 473 -6.16 19.01 -23.24
N VAL A 474 -5.34 19.23 -24.26
CA VAL A 474 -3.91 19.52 -24.10
C VAL A 474 -3.66 20.95 -23.57
N TYR A 475 -4.45 21.90 -24.06
CA TYR A 475 -4.46 23.30 -23.61
C TYR A 475 -5.48 23.52 -22.51
#